data_AF-A0A699ZHN1-F1
#
_entry.id   AF-A0A699ZHN1-F1
#
_cell.length_a   1.000
_cell.length_b   1.000
_cell.length_c   1.000
_cell.angle_alpha   90.00
_cell.angle_beta   90.00
_cell.angle_gamma   90.00
#
_symmetry.space_group_name_H-M   'P 1'
#
loop_
_entity.id
_entity.type
_entity.pdbx_description
1 polymer ?
#
loop_
_entity_poly.entity_id
_entity_poly.type
_entity_poly.pdbx_seq_one_letter_code
_entity_poly.pdbx_strand_id
1 'polypeptide(L)'
;MGMQVGMSTWHHELHPTGSTVEMHGNIRQLVCPACFSVEPLTRQAINTMKEQKAIQCPSCAADELRFKVMLYDDDQGDCITPEHVFETLEEDLQVADCVLWVGISFEQSASVEYFRRVRQVLASQGRLAACPQAIINPAEEACFNIVSSVCNVDDLQLLDVRTTHAGL
;
A
#
# COMPACT_ATOMS: atom_id res chain seq x y z
N MET A 1 23.56 11.42 24.54
CA MET A 1 23.65 11.49 23.07
C MET A 1 22.70 10.44 22.53
N GLY A 2 21.50 10.87 22.10
CA GLY A 2 20.50 9.96 21.56
C GLY A 2 20.91 9.55 20.14
N MET A 3 20.88 8.25 19.86
CA MET A 3 21.03 7.70 18.52
C MET A 3 19.90 8.27 17.65
N GLN A 4 20.23 9.24 16.80
CA GLN A 4 19.33 9.69 15.75
C GLN A 4 19.42 8.62 14.65
N VAL A 5 18.59 7.58 14.76
CA VAL A 5 18.46 6.57 13.70
C VAL A 5 17.98 7.32 12.46
N GLY A 6 18.79 7.28 11.40
CA GLY A 6 18.64 8.09 10.20
C GLY A 6 17.32 7.87 9.48
N MET A 7 16.28 8.62 9.88
CA MET A 7 15.07 8.79 9.10
C MET A 7 15.17 10.06 8.25
N SER A 8 16.06 10.03 7.26
CA SER A 8 15.73 10.60 5.94
C SER A 8 14.81 9.62 5.21
N THR A 9 13.78 9.11 5.90
CA THR A 9 12.73 8.29 5.30
C THR A 9 12.03 9.12 4.25
N TRP A 10 11.51 8.46 3.20
CA TRP A 10 10.70 9.11 2.19
C TRP A 10 9.66 10.04 2.85
N HIS A 11 9.66 11.30 2.45
CA HIS A 11 8.68 12.31 2.85
C HIS A 11 8.42 13.19 1.65
N HIS A 12 7.16 13.34 1.26
CA HIS A 12 6.77 14.13 0.09
C HIS A 12 7.32 15.58 0.11
N GLU A 13 7.48 16.20 1.30
CA GLU A 13 8.10 17.54 1.39
C GLU A 13 9.60 17.55 1.05
N LEU A 14 10.30 16.43 1.26
CA LEU A 14 11.73 16.28 0.94
C LEU A 14 11.94 15.68 -0.46
N HIS A 15 10.91 15.01 -1.00
CA HIS A 15 10.91 14.35 -2.31
C HIS A 15 9.63 14.72 -3.08
N PRO A 16 9.52 15.96 -3.59
CA PRO A 16 8.28 16.48 -4.17
C PRO A 16 7.88 15.80 -5.49
N THR A 17 8.80 15.08 -6.13
CA THR A 17 8.54 14.28 -7.32
C THR A 17 8.07 12.85 -6.99
N GLY A 18 8.13 12.45 -5.72
CA GLY A 18 7.65 11.16 -5.26
C GLY A 18 6.16 11.20 -4.98
N SER A 19 5.44 10.20 -5.44
CA SER A 19 4.03 9.97 -5.12
C SER A 19 3.91 8.99 -3.94
N THR A 20 2.77 9.04 -3.25
CA THR A 20 2.34 7.95 -2.37
C THR A 20 0.93 7.55 -2.77
N VAL A 21 0.77 6.25 -2.91
CA VAL A 21 -0.48 5.61 -3.27
C VAL A 21 -0.91 4.74 -2.09
N GLU A 22 -2.08 5.02 -1.55
CA GLU A 22 -2.60 4.37 -0.33
C GLU A 22 -3.55 3.24 -0.73
N MET A 23 -3.00 2.07 -1.09
CA MET A 23 -3.76 0.92 -1.61
C MET A 23 -4.83 0.37 -0.65
N HIS A 24 -4.69 0.60 0.66
CA HIS A 24 -5.67 0.22 1.69
C HIS A 24 -6.33 1.45 2.35
N GLY A 25 -6.18 2.62 1.74
CA GLY A 25 -6.63 3.90 2.28
C GLY A 25 -5.78 4.42 3.44
N ASN A 26 -6.35 5.36 4.21
CA ASN A 26 -5.67 6.04 5.29
C ASN A 26 -6.60 6.40 6.46
N ILE A 27 -5.98 6.57 7.63
CA ILE A 27 -6.69 6.96 8.86
C ILE A 27 -6.92 8.46 8.99
N ARG A 28 -6.44 9.28 8.05
CA ARG A 28 -6.50 10.75 8.12
C ARG A 28 -7.74 11.31 7.45
N GLN A 29 -8.51 10.46 6.78
CA GLN A 29 -9.69 10.81 6.01
C GLN A 29 -10.86 9.89 6.38
N LEU A 30 -12.06 10.43 6.18
CA LEU A 30 -13.32 9.72 6.21
C LEU A 30 -13.89 9.66 4.80
N VAL A 31 -14.71 8.65 4.51
CA VAL A 31 -15.35 8.46 3.21
C VAL A 31 -16.80 8.05 3.40
N CYS A 32 -17.65 8.51 2.48
CA CYS A 32 -19.03 8.06 2.35
C CYS A 32 -19.13 6.91 1.34
N PRO A 33 -19.61 5.72 1.73
CA PRO A 33 -19.78 4.60 0.79
C PRO A 33 -20.82 4.86 -0.30
N ALA A 34 -21.84 5.68 -0.04
CA ALA A 34 -22.91 5.93 -1.02
C ALA A 34 -22.54 6.93 -2.13
N CYS A 35 -21.73 7.96 -1.83
CA CYS A 35 -21.42 9.02 -2.80
C CYS A 35 -19.92 9.27 -3.02
N PHE A 36 -19.07 8.50 -2.34
CA PHE A 36 -17.60 8.54 -2.40
C PHE A 36 -17.00 9.89 -1.99
N SER A 37 -17.78 10.77 -1.34
CA SER A 37 -17.28 12.03 -0.78
C SER A 37 -16.26 11.74 0.32
N VAL A 38 -15.12 12.43 0.27
CA VAL A 38 -14.01 12.29 1.22
C VAL A 38 -13.91 13.54 2.08
N GLU A 39 -13.83 13.35 3.38
CA GLU A 39 -13.68 14.43 4.37
C GLU A 39 -12.40 14.25 5.19
N PRO A 40 -11.68 15.32 5.55
CA PRO A 40 -10.54 15.20 6.46
C PRO A 40 -11.00 14.78 7.86
N LEU A 41 -10.22 13.94 8.54
CA LEU A 41 -10.50 13.56 9.93
C LEU A 41 -10.30 14.75 10.86
N THR A 42 -11.36 15.15 11.57
CA THR A 42 -11.31 16.23 12.56
C THR A 42 -11.35 15.69 13.99
N ARG A 43 -10.90 16.50 14.96
CA ARG A 43 -11.04 16.16 16.39
C ARG A 43 -12.50 15.95 16.81
N GLN A 44 -13.41 16.71 16.24
CA GLN A 44 -14.84 16.56 16.48
C GLN A 44 -15.32 15.19 16.02
N ALA A 45 -14.98 14.80 14.79
CA ALA A 45 -15.32 13.48 14.25
C ALA A 45 -14.77 12.34 15.14
N ILE A 46 -13.51 12.44 15.57
CA ILE A 46 -12.90 11.47 16.49
C ILE A 46 -13.72 11.35 17.80
N ASN A 47 -14.11 12.47 18.40
CA ASN A 47 -14.88 12.47 19.65
C ASN A 47 -16.26 11.85 19.44
N THR A 48 -16.94 12.18 18.33
CA THR A 48 -18.24 11.60 17.97
C THR A 48 -18.14 10.08 17.80
N MET A 49 -17.12 9.58 17.08
CA MET A 49 -16.90 8.15 16.90
C MET A 49 -16.54 7.43 18.21
N LYS A 50 -15.78 8.06 19.12
CA LYS A 50 -15.49 7.53 20.45
C LYS A 50 -16.74 7.35 21.30
N GLU A 51 -17.75 8.18 21.09
CA GLU A 51 -19.07 8.05 21.70
C GLU A 51 -19.97 7.04 20.97
N GLN A 52 -19.43 6.28 20.00
CA GLN A 52 -20.16 5.32 19.16
C GLN A 52 -21.31 5.96 18.39
N LYS A 53 -21.18 7.25 18.05
CA LYS A 53 -22.18 7.98 17.26
C LYS A 53 -21.77 7.99 15.79
N ALA A 54 -22.78 7.77 14.95
CA ALA A 54 -22.73 7.96 13.51
C ALA A 54 -22.34 9.40 13.14
N ILE A 55 -21.61 9.55 12.04
CA ILE A 55 -21.36 10.84 11.40
C ILE A 55 -22.06 10.81 10.05
N GLN A 56 -23.14 11.56 9.89
CA GLN A 56 -23.86 11.61 8.62
C GLN A 56 -23.04 12.29 7.53
N CYS A 57 -23.10 11.76 6.30
CA CYS A 57 -22.40 12.37 5.18
C CYS A 57 -22.97 13.78 4.89
N PRO A 58 -22.13 14.83 4.92
CA PRO A 58 -22.60 16.19 4.66
C PRO A 58 -22.95 16.42 3.17
N SER A 59 -22.43 15.58 2.26
CA SER A 59 -22.62 15.72 0.82
C SER A 59 -23.95 15.13 0.34
N CYS A 60 -24.27 13.88 0.72
CA CYS A 60 -25.47 13.20 0.23
C CYS A 60 -26.52 12.90 1.30
N ALA A 61 -26.16 12.93 2.59
CA ALA A 61 -27.00 12.51 3.72
C ALA A 61 -27.63 11.10 3.59
N ALA A 62 -27.20 10.30 2.62
CA ALA A 62 -27.74 8.97 2.36
C ALA A 62 -27.06 7.87 3.18
N ASP A 63 -25.87 8.15 3.72
CA ASP A 63 -25.06 7.19 4.45
C ASP A 63 -24.13 7.88 5.46
N GLU A 64 -23.51 7.10 6.31
CA GLU A 64 -22.55 7.52 7.33
C GLU A 64 -21.13 7.60 6.76
N LEU A 65 -20.34 8.54 7.29
CA LEU A 65 -18.91 8.60 7.06
C LEU A 65 -18.21 7.55 7.92
N ARG A 66 -17.34 6.76 7.30
CA ARG A 66 -16.43 5.82 7.96
C ARG A 66 -14.99 6.20 7.69
N PHE A 67 -14.04 5.62 8.44
CA PHE A 67 -12.63 5.75 8.08
C PHE A 67 -12.41 5.25 6.66
N LYS A 68 -11.61 6.01 5.88
CA LYS A 68 -11.20 5.62 4.54
C LYS A 68 -10.13 4.52 4.62
N VAL A 69 -10.48 3.38 5.20
CA VAL A 69 -9.60 2.22 5.38
C VAL A 69 -10.35 0.98 4.91
N MET A 70 -9.66 0.16 4.11
CA MET A 70 -10.15 -1.12 3.65
C MET A 70 -10.18 -2.12 4.80
N LEU A 71 -11.32 -2.73 5.05
CA LEU A 71 -11.48 -3.79 6.04
C LEU A 71 -11.52 -5.16 5.35
N TYR A 72 -11.30 -6.23 6.11
CA TYR A 72 -11.55 -7.58 5.61
C TYR A 72 -13.05 -7.76 5.36
N ASP A 73 -13.39 -8.47 4.28
CA ASP A 73 -14.76 -8.74 3.85
C ASP A 73 -15.59 -7.46 3.57
N ASP A 74 -14.90 -6.37 3.23
CA ASP A 74 -15.50 -5.07 2.93
C ASP A 74 -15.99 -5.03 1.48
N ASP A 75 -17.30 -5.02 1.28
CA ASP A 75 -17.95 -4.91 -0.03
C ASP A 75 -17.93 -3.47 -0.59
N GLN A 76 -17.39 -2.52 0.19
CA GLN A 76 -17.28 -1.09 -0.16
C GLN A 76 -15.85 -0.69 -0.57
N GLY A 77 -15.00 -1.65 -0.95
CA GLY A 77 -13.59 -1.42 -1.29
C GLY A 77 -13.37 -0.35 -2.36
N ASP A 78 -14.30 -0.17 -3.31
CA ASP A 78 -14.20 0.77 -4.42
C ASP A 78 -14.10 2.24 -3.97
N CYS A 79 -14.73 2.60 -2.84
CA CYS A 79 -14.63 3.96 -2.30
C CYS A 79 -13.29 4.22 -1.60
N ILE A 80 -12.53 3.16 -1.30
CA ILE A 80 -11.21 3.22 -0.66
C ILE A 80 -10.10 3.23 -1.70
N THR A 81 -10.16 2.26 -2.62
CA THR A 81 -9.13 1.99 -3.63
C THR A 81 -9.75 1.99 -5.03
N PRO A 82 -10.18 3.17 -5.51
CA PRO A 82 -10.74 3.32 -6.85
C PRO A 82 -9.72 2.98 -7.95
N GLU A 83 -10.19 2.61 -9.13
CA GLU A 83 -9.35 2.10 -10.24
C GLU A 83 -8.14 3.00 -10.59
N HIS A 84 -8.28 4.33 -10.50
CA HIS A 84 -7.19 5.27 -10.80
C HIS A 84 -5.93 5.08 -9.92
N VAL A 85 -6.08 4.49 -8.74
CA VAL A 85 -4.97 4.13 -7.85
C VAL A 85 -4.08 3.07 -8.52
N PHE A 86 -4.68 2.10 -9.20
CA PHE A 86 -3.94 1.10 -9.97
C PHE A 86 -3.36 1.67 -11.26
N GLU A 87 -4.05 2.62 -11.91
CA GLU A 87 -3.52 3.30 -13.10
C GLU A 87 -2.18 4.00 -12.79
N THR A 88 -2.11 4.70 -11.65
CA THR A 88 -0.86 5.35 -11.19
C THR A 88 0.27 4.33 -11.01
N LEU A 89 -0.03 3.17 -10.41
CA LEU A 89 0.95 2.09 -10.25
C LEU A 89 1.44 1.58 -11.61
N GLU A 90 0.54 1.41 -12.59
CA GLU A 90 0.88 0.94 -13.93
C GLU A 90 1.74 1.93 -14.71
N GLU A 91 1.45 3.24 -14.57
CA GLU A 91 2.26 4.31 -15.15
C GLU A 91 3.69 4.32 -14.57
N ASP A 92 3.82 4.22 -13.25
CA ASP A 92 5.13 4.15 -12.58
C ASP A 92 5.94 2.93 -13.06
N LEU A 93 5.28 1.78 -13.26
CA LEU A 93 5.92 0.56 -13.77
C LEU A 93 6.41 0.68 -15.21
N GLN A 94 5.96 1.65 -16.01
CA GLN A 94 6.48 1.86 -17.37
C GLN A 94 7.92 2.38 -17.36
N VAL A 95 8.29 3.12 -16.31
CA VAL A 95 9.58 3.80 -16.20
C VAL A 95 10.44 3.27 -15.05
N ALA A 96 9.88 2.49 -14.14
CA ALA A 96 10.62 1.92 -13.01
C ALA A 96 11.80 1.05 -13.46
N ASP A 97 12.97 1.27 -12.86
CA ASP A 97 14.14 0.40 -13.04
C ASP A 97 14.19 -0.74 -12.03
N CYS A 98 13.47 -0.63 -10.92
CA CYS A 98 13.35 -1.67 -9.90
C CYS A 98 12.07 -1.50 -9.08
N VAL A 99 11.63 -2.60 -8.46
CA VAL A 99 10.53 -2.60 -7.47
C VAL A 99 11.03 -3.16 -6.16
N LEU A 100 10.79 -2.45 -5.06
CA LEU A 100 11.17 -2.86 -3.71
C LEU A 100 9.91 -3.18 -2.88
N TRP A 101 9.82 -4.42 -2.40
CA TRP A 101 8.77 -4.89 -1.50
C TRP A 101 9.28 -4.86 -0.06
N VAL A 102 9.00 -3.78 0.66
CA VAL A 102 9.59 -3.52 1.99
C VAL A 102 8.59 -3.80 3.11
N GLY A 103 8.93 -4.69 4.04
CA GLY A 103 8.16 -4.94 5.26
C GLY A 103 6.80 -5.61 5.06
N ILE A 104 6.57 -6.25 3.91
CA ILE A 104 5.32 -6.94 3.57
C ILE A 104 5.49 -8.44 3.76
N SER A 105 4.67 -9.08 4.62
CA SER A 105 4.73 -10.52 4.91
C SER A 105 4.08 -11.40 3.85
N PHE A 106 3.25 -10.82 2.97
CA PHE A 106 2.47 -11.54 1.94
C PHE A 106 1.50 -12.60 2.49
N GLU A 107 1.11 -12.50 3.76
CA GLU A 107 0.06 -13.35 4.35
C GLU A 107 -1.34 -12.88 3.94
N GLN A 108 -1.50 -11.58 3.69
CA GLN A 108 -2.76 -11.00 3.21
C GLN A 108 -2.90 -11.22 1.70
N SER A 109 -4.05 -11.74 1.28
CA SER A 109 -4.38 -11.98 -0.14
C SER A 109 -4.20 -10.73 -1.02
N ALA A 110 -4.55 -9.55 -0.51
CA ALA A 110 -4.40 -8.29 -1.25
C ALA A 110 -2.95 -7.98 -1.63
N SER A 111 -2.01 -8.13 -0.68
CA SER A 111 -0.59 -7.87 -0.94
C SER A 111 0.03 -8.85 -1.95
N VAL A 112 -0.42 -10.11 -1.93
CA VAL A 112 -0.06 -11.12 -2.95
C VAL A 112 -0.64 -10.74 -4.32
N GLU A 113 -1.85 -10.22 -4.36
CA GLU A 113 -2.48 -9.79 -5.61
C GLU A 113 -1.76 -8.58 -6.22
N TYR A 114 -1.34 -7.62 -5.40
CA TYR A 114 -0.51 -6.50 -5.88
C TYR A 114 0.80 -7.00 -6.48
N PHE A 115 1.46 -7.96 -5.83
CA PHE A 115 2.67 -8.58 -6.36
C PHE A 115 2.44 -9.24 -7.72
N ARG A 116 1.37 -10.03 -7.86
CA ARG A 116 0.99 -10.66 -9.13
C ARG A 116 0.67 -9.64 -10.21
N ARG A 117 -0.06 -8.57 -9.86
CA ARG A 117 -0.40 -7.50 -10.81
C ARG A 117 0.84 -6.78 -11.33
N VAL A 118 1.78 -6.43 -10.44
CA VAL A 118 3.07 -5.83 -10.83
C VAL A 118 3.82 -6.74 -11.81
N ARG A 119 3.92 -8.04 -11.52
CA ARG A 119 4.54 -9.02 -12.43
C ARG A 119 3.82 -9.09 -13.77
N GLN A 120 2.49 -9.12 -13.77
CA GLN A 120 1.67 -9.17 -14.98
C GLN A 120 1.91 -7.94 -15.87
N VAL A 121 1.95 -6.74 -15.28
CA VAL A 121 2.17 -5.48 -15.99
C VAL A 121 3.59 -5.42 -16.56
N LEU A 122 4.61 -5.78 -15.78
CA LEU A 122 5.98 -5.83 -16.28
C LEU A 122 6.14 -6.88 -17.40
N ALA A 123 5.46 -8.03 -17.29
CA ALA A 123 5.47 -9.07 -18.31
C ALA A 123 4.79 -8.63 -19.60
N SER A 124 3.63 -7.97 -19.53
CA SER A 124 2.90 -7.48 -20.70
C SER A 124 3.68 -6.40 -21.46
N GLN A 125 4.56 -5.68 -20.76
CA GLN A 125 5.47 -4.68 -21.33
C GLN A 125 6.83 -5.27 -21.78
N GLY A 126 7.06 -6.58 -21.60
CA GLY A 126 8.36 -7.20 -21.90
C GLY A 126 9.50 -6.78 -20.98
N ARG A 127 9.19 -6.17 -19.83
CA ARG A 127 10.15 -5.61 -18.86
C ARG A 127 10.39 -6.52 -17.64
N LEU A 128 9.74 -7.68 -17.54
CA LEU A 128 9.81 -8.54 -16.35
C LEU A 128 11.25 -8.88 -15.93
N ALA A 129 12.12 -9.21 -16.89
CA ALA A 129 13.54 -9.48 -16.63
C ALA A 129 14.40 -8.21 -16.48
N ALA A 130 13.93 -7.07 -17.02
CA ALA A 130 14.67 -5.80 -17.02
C ALA A 130 14.41 -4.96 -15.77
N CYS A 131 13.29 -5.16 -15.08
CA CYS A 131 12.90 -4.48 -13.85
C CYS A 131 12.97 -5.46 -12.67
N PRO A 132 14.15 -5.63 -12.03
CA PRO A 132 14.29 -6.52 -10.88
C PRO A 132 13.32 -6.16 -9.75
N GLN A 133 12.82 -7.20 -9.09
CA GLN A 133 11.95 -7.08 -7.93
C GLN A 133 12.68 -7.66 -6.72
N ALA A 134 12.89 -6.82 -5.70
CA ALA A 134 13.58 -7.19 -4.47
C ALA A 134 12.62 -7.20 -3.29
N ILE A 135 12.65 -8.27 -2.51
CA ILE A 135 11.92 -8.37 -1.23
C ILE A 135 12.90 -8.02 -0.11
N ILE A 136 12.49 -7.06 0.73
CA ILE A 136 13.25 -6.52 1.87
C ILE A 136 12.39 -6.74 3.11
N ASN A 137 12.59 -7.87 3.79
CA ASN A 137 11.78 -8.22 4.96
C ASN A 137 12.65 -8.95 6.01
N PRO A 138 12.52 -8.61 7.32
CA PRO A 138 13.16 -9.39 8.38
C PRO A 138 12.55 -10.79 8.59
N ALA A 139 11.39 -11.11 8.02
CA ALA A 139 10.74 -12.41 8.14
C ALA A 139 11.10 -13.34 6.96
N GLU A 140 11.37 -14.62 7.23
CA GLU A 140 11.65 -15.65 6.19
C GLU A 140 10.40 -16.01 5.40
N GLU A 141 9.27 -15.98 6.08
CA GLU A 141 7.96 -16.42 5.62
C GLU A 141 7.48 -15.58 4.43
N ALA A 142 7.92 -14.32 4.33
CA ALA A 142 7.56 -13.43 3.22
C ALA A 142 7.98 -14.00 1.87
N CYS A 143 9.17 -14.60 1.78
CA CYS A 143 9.64 -15.24 0.56
C CYS A 143 8.84 -16.50 0.26
N PHE A 144 8.61 -17.34 1.28
CA PHE A 144 7.82 -18.56 1.13
C PHE A 144 6.39 -18.25 0.63
N ASN A 145 5.74 -17.23 1.18
CA ASN A 145 4.40 -16.79 0.79
C ASN A 145 4.37 -16.27 -0.67
N ILE A 146 5.40 -15.58 -1.12
CA ILE A 146 5.52 -15.18 -2.54
C ILE A 146 5.77 -16.37 -3.45
N VAL A 147 6.76 -17.21 -3.13
CA VAL A 147 7.18 -18.33 -3.98
C VAL A 147 6.01 -19.31 -4.17
N SER A 148 5.24 -19.57 -3.11
CA SER A 148 4.06 -20.41 -3.18
C SER A 148 2.88 -19.78 -3.94
N SER A 149 2.89 -18.47 -4.15
CA SER A 149 1.80 -17.74 -4.82
C SER A 149 2.06 -17.43 -6.29
N VAL A 150 3.25 -17.76 -6.84
CA VAL A 150 3.58 -17.58 -8.26
C VAL A 150 3.89 -18.88 -8.99
N CYS A 151 3.54 -18.94 -10.28
CA CYS A 151 3.84 -20.08 -11.14
C CYS A 151 5.28 -20.08 -11.69
N ASN A 152 5.97 -18.93 -11.64
CA ASN A 152 7.37 -18.81 -12.06
C ASN A 152 8.13 -17.83 -11.13
N VAL A 153 9.23 -18.32 -10.55
CA VAL A 153 10.13 -17.59 -9.64
C VAL A 153 11.38 -17.04 -10.33
N ASP A 154 11.55 -17.29 -11.63
CA ASP A 154 12.61 -16.69 -12.42
C ASP A 154 12.60 -15.15 -12.22
N ASP A 155 13.81 -14.59 -12.06
CA ASP A 155 14.09 -13.17 -11.81
C ASP A 155 13.67 -12.60 -10.44
N LEU A 156 13.18 -13.40 -9.50
CA LEU A 156 12.93 -12.94 -8.13
C LEU A 156 14.22 -12.86 -7.32
N GLN A 157 14.58 -11.65 -6.87
CA GLN A 157 15.74 -11.44 -5.99
C GLN A 157 15.27 -11.22 -4.55
N LEU A 158 15.87 -11.95 -3.60
CA LEU A 158 15.59 -11.80 -2.18
C LEU A 158 16.76 -11.09 -1.51
N LEU A 159 16.47 -10.00 -0.80
CA LEU A 159 17.45 -9.33 0.06
C LEU A 159 17.08 -9.58 1.52
N ASP A 160 17.85 -10.45 2.17
CA ASP A 160 17.69 -10.75 3.60
C ASP A 160 18.41 -9.69 4.46
N VAL A 161 17.61 -8.75 4.98
CA VAL A 161 18.07 -7.62 5.79
C VAL A 161 18.37 -8.00 7.25
N ARG A 162 18.12 -9.25 7.68
CA ARG A 162 18.48 -9.69 9.03
C ARG A 162 19.99 -9.76 9.22
N THR A 163 20.73 -9.96 8.14
CA THR A 163 22.18 -10.20 8.18
C THR A 163 23.02 -8.91 8.16
N THR A 164 22.40 -7.73 8.19
CA THR A 164 23.10 -6.43 8.10
C THR A 164 23.95 -6.04 9.32
N HIS A 165 24.30 -6.98 10.20
CA HIS A 165 25.31 -6.80 11.24
C HIS A 165 26.30 -7.97 11.31
N ALA A 166 27.38 -7.86 10.54
CA ALA A 166 28.71 -8.35 10.94
C ALA A 166 29.80 -7.57 10.18
N GLY A 167 30.04 -6.30 10.56
CA GLY A 167 31.23 -5.57 10.10
C GLY A 167 31.08 -4.07 9.88
N LEU A 168 30.86 -3.31 10.95
CA LEU A 168 31.45 -1.98 11.16
C LEU A 168 31.90 -1.87 12.61
#